data_AF-A0A2E9FEK8-F1
#
_entry.id   AF-A0A2E9FEK8-F1
#
_cell.length_a   1.000
_cell.length_b   1.000
_cell.length_c   1.000
_cell.angle_alpha   90.00
_cell.angle_beta   90.00
_cell.angle_gamma   90.00
#
_symmetry.space_group_name_H-M   'P 1'
#
loop_
_entity.id
_entity.type
_entity.pdbx_description
1 polymer ?
#
loop_
_entity_poly.entity_id
_entity_poly.type
_entity_poly.pdbx_seq_one_letter_code
_entity_poly.pdbx_strand_id
1 'polypeptide(L)'
;MDLCKKSINDAEAELAKIAYDRLNPHPYNTFKDLISISKNPSEIEIPKSHINCTEDTSLPQSLPWHPRLSEKLGLFRLIQIPESHELCFTNPLLLLLGQKILDAGKD
;
A
#
# COMPACT_ATOMS: atom_id res chain seq x y z
N MET A 1 -6.25 14.25 -14.03
CA MET A 1 -5.19 14.62 -13.06
C MET A 1 -5.63 14.35 -11.62
N ASP A 2 -6.88 14.69 -11.27
CA ASP A 2 -7.44 14.49 -9.92
C ASP A 2 -7.41 13.05 -9.38
N LEU A 3 -7.53 12.03 -10.24
CA LEU A 3 -7.43 10.63 -9.81
C LEU A 3 -6.02 10.25 -9.35
N CYS A 4 -4.98 10.77 -10.01
CA CYS A 4 -3.58 10.45 -9.70
C CYS A 4 -3.17 11.08 -8.35
N LYS A 5 -3.66 12.29 -8.07
CA LYS A 5 -3.44 12.99 -6.80
C LYS A 5 -3.93 12.22 -5.56
N LYS A 6 -4.82 11.22 -5.68
CA LYS A 6 -5.23 10.39 -4.53
C LYS A 6 -4.16 9.38 -4.12
N SER A 7 -3.42 8.84 -5.09
CA SER A 7 -2.35 7.86 -4.83
C SER A 7 -1.02 8.55 -4.50
N ILE A 8 -0.80 9.77 -4.99
CA ILE A 8 0.42 10.56 -4.75
C ILE A 8 0.09 11.96 -4.20
N ASN A 9 -0.68 11.99 -3.11
CA ASN A 9 -1.26 13.21 -2.52
C ASN A 9 -0.23 14.17 -1.93
N ASP A 10 0.92 13.65 -1.55
CA ASP A 10 2.10 14.35 -1.04
C ASP A 10 2.96 14.98 -2.14
N ALA A 11 2.78 14.60 -3.42
CA ALA A 11 3.57 15.15 -4.52
C ALA A 11 3.08 16.49 -5.07
N GLU A 12 4.04 17.27 -5.59
CA GLU A 12 3.76 18.37 -6.51
C GLU A 12 3.10 17.86 -7.81
N ALA A 13 2.36 18.76 -8.48
CA ALA A 13 1.58 18.39 -9.65
C ALA A 13 2.42 17.86 -10.81
N GLU A 14 3.65 18.37 -10.97
CA GLU A 14 4.58 17.92 -12.00
C GLU A 14 5.02 16.47 -11.76
N LEU A 15 5.44 16.15 -10.53
CA LEU A 15 5.83 14.79 -10.16
C LEU A 15 4.65 13.81 -10.27
N ALA A 16 3.45 14.24 -9.85
CA ALA A 16 2.24 13.44 -10.03
C ALA A 16 1.97 13.14 -11.52
N LYS A 17 2.22 14.10 -12.40
CA LYS A 17 2.09 13.88 -13.85
C LYS A 17 3.14 12.89 -14.37
N ILE A 18 4.40 13.02 -13.95
CA ILE A 18 5.48 12.10 -14.33
C ILE A 18 5.17 10.68 -13.86
N ALA A 19 4.67 10.52 -12.64
CA ALA A 19 4.24 9.23 -12.12
C ALA A 19 3.09 8.66 -12.96
N TYR A 20 2.05 9.46 -13.23
CA TYR A 20 0.92 9.06 -14.05
C TYR A 20 1.32 8.59 -15.45
N ASP A 21 2.22 9.32 -16.12
CA ASP A 21 2.68 9.00 -17.47
C ASP A 21 3.48 7.66 -17.52
N ARG A 22 3.95 7.14 -16.38
CA ARG A 22 4.62 5.83 -16.25
C ARG A 22 3.67 4.69 -15.89
N LEU A 23 2.46 4.99 -15.45
CA LEU A 23 1.48 3.96 -15.06
C LEU A 23 0.82 3.33 -16.28
N ASN A 24 0.45 2.06 -16.13
CA ASN A 24 -0.31 1.33 -17.15
C ASN A 24 -1.75 1.14 -16.67
N PRO A 25 -2.76 1.18 -17.58
CA PRO A 25 -4.13 0.83 -17.24
C PRO A 25 -4.21 -0.57 -16.63
N HIS A 26 -4.82 -0.69 -15.44
CA HIS A 26 -5.03 -1.99 -14.80
C HIS A 26 -6.25 -2.70 -15.39
N PRO A 27 -6.16 -3.97 -15.81
CA PRO A 27 -7.31 -4.72 -16.32
C PRO A 27 -8.38 -4.89 -15.23
N TYR A 28 -9.59 -4.38 -15.45
CA TYR A 28 -10.63 -4.33 -14.39
C TYR A 28 -11.12 -5.71 -13.90
N ASN A 29 -10.98 -6.77 -14.70
CA ASN A 29 -11.49 -8.09 -14.32
C ASN A 29 -10.75 -8.69 -13.12
N THR A 30 -9.47 -8.39 -12.94
CA THR A 30 -8.66 -8.87 -11.80
C THR A 30 -9.21 -8.40 -10.45
N PHE A 31 -9.93 -7.27 -10.40
CA PHE A 31 -10.58 -6.77 -9.19
C PHE A 31 -11.90 -7.47 -8.86
N LYS A 32 -12.53 -8.12 -9.85
CA LYS A 32 -13.84 -8.77 -9.71
C LYS A 32 -13.73 -10.28 -9.58
N ASP A 33 -12.62 -10.86 -10.03
CA ASP A 33 -12.38 -12.29 -9.94
C ASP A 33 -12.41 -12.74 -8.48
N LEU A 34 -13.19 -13.79 -8.22
CA LEU A 34 -13.30 -14.37 -6.89
C LEU A 34 -11.99 -15.06 -6.53
N ILE A 35 -11.42 -14.70 -5.38
CA ILE A 35 -10.29 -15.41 -4.83
C ILE A 35 -10.75 -16.74 -4.22
N SER A 36 -10.04 -17.82 -4.53
CA SER A 36 -10.23 -19.12 -3.90
C SER A 36 -8.99 -19.43 -3.06
N ILE A 37 -9.03 -19.03 -1.79
CA ILE A 37 -7.98 -19.33 -0.81
C ILE A 37 -8.42 -20.51 0.08
N SER A 38 -7.53 -21.48 0.27
CA SER A 38 -7.82 -22.71 1.04
C SER A 38 -7.75 -22.51 2.56
N LYS A 39 -7.12 -21.43 3.01
CA LYS A 39 -6.98 -21.05 4.42
C LYS A 39 -7.17 -19.55 4.57
N ASN A 40 -7.76 -19.12 5.69
CA ASN A 40 -7.84 -17.70 5.99
C ASN A 40 -6.42 -17.16 6.25
N PRO A 41 -6.08 -15.92 5.85
CA PRO A 41 -4.75 -15.37 6.10
C PRO A 41 -4.35 -15.34 7.59
N SER A 42 -5.34 -15.26 8.49
CA SER A 42 -5.16 -15.35 9.95
C SER A 42 -4.72 -16.74 10.45
N GLU A 43 -4.98 -17.80 9.69
CA GLU A 43 -4.65 -19.20 10.04
C GLU A 43 -3.28 -19.62 9.49
N ILE A 44 -2.64 -18.77 8.67
CA ILE A 44 -1.34 -19.06 8.09
C ILE A 44 -0.26 -18.81 9.16
N GLU A 45 0.49 -19.85 9.53
CA GLU A 45 1.52 -19.79 10.59
C GLU A 45 2.79 -19.02 10.21
N ILE A 46 2.94 -18.66 8.93
CA ILE A 46 4.05 -17.84 8.47
C ILE A 46 3.95 -16.45 9.13
N PRO A 47 5.05 -15.92 9.71
CA PRO A 47 5.09 -14.55 10.22
C PRO A 47 4.68 -13.55 9.13
N LYS A 48 3.83 -12.58 9.51
CA LYS A 48 3.27 -11.60 8.58
C LYS A 48 3.59 -10.20 9.10
N SER A 49 3.84 -9.29 8.17
CA SER A 49 4.01 -7.88 8.46
C SER A 49 3.13 -7.07 7.53
N HIS A 50 2.62 -5.95 8.03
CA HIS A 50 1.82 -5.00 7.26
C HIS A 50 2.45 -3.63 7.37
N ILE A 51 2.92 -3.11 6.23
CA ILE A 51 3.43 -1.75 6.12
C ILE A 51 2.26 -0.86 5.72
N ASN A 52 1.87 0.06 6.59
CA ASN A 52 0.77 0.99 6.38
C ASN A 52 1.30 2.42 6.20
N CYS A 53 1.02 3.01 5.04
CA CYS A 53 1.25 4.42 4.74
C CYS A 53 0.09 5.24 5.32
N THR A 54 0.33 6.11 6.31
CA THR A 54 -0.76 6.78 7.03
C THR A 54 -1.44 7.88 6.23
N GLU A 55 -0.73 8.45 5.25
CA GLU A 55 -1.26 9.49 4.37
C GLU A 55 -1.79 8.91 3.05
N ASP A 56 -1.89 7.59 2.92
CA ASP A 56 -2.48 6.95 1.75
C ASP A 56 -4.00 7.22 1.69
N THR A 57 -4.41 7.94 0.64
CA THR A 57 -5.82 8.28 0.36
C THR A 57 -6.37 7.61 -0.91
N SER A 58 -5.71 6.55 -1.39
CA SER A 58 -6.14 5.79 -2.57
C SER A 58 -7.50 5.12 -2.37
N LEU A 59 -7.83 4.71 -1.14
CA LEU A 59 -9.16 4.23 -0.76
C LEU A 59 -9.96 5.28 0.00
N PRO A 60 -11.31 5.25 -0.07
CA PRO A 60 -12.16 6.07 0.79
C PRO A 60 -11.88 5.79 2.27
N GLN A 61 -11.97 6.83 3.11
CA GLN A 61 -11.78 6.71 4.56
C GLN A 61 -12.74 5.71 5.23
N SER A 62 -13.90 5.45 4.62
CA SER A 62 -14.85 4.43 5.10
C SER A 62 -14.39 2.99 4.82
N LEU A 63 -13.40 2.80 3.95
CA LEU A 63 -12.85 1.50 3.54
C LEU A 63 -11.31 1.51 3.60
N PRO A 64 -10.71 1.86 4.75
CA PRO A 64 -9.27 2.10 4.84
C PRO A 64 -8.47 0.80 4.63
N TRP A 65 -7.17 0.93 4.35
CA TRP A 65 -6.23 -0.20 4.32
C TRP A 65 -6.06 -0.80 5.72
N HIS A 66 -5.72 0.04 6.69
CA HIS A 66 -5.62 -0.30 8.11
C HIS A 66 -6.72 0.44 8.89
N PRO A 67 -7.43 -0.19 9.83
CA PRO A 67 -7.24 -1.58 10.31
C PRO A 67 -7.98 -2.66 9.49
N ARG A 68 -8.94 -2.27 8.63
CA ARG A 68 -9.89 -3.18 7.95
C ARG A 68 -9.26 -4.35 7.18
N LEU A 69 -8.21 -4.12 6.39
CA LEU A 69 -7.58 -5.19 5.61
C LEU A 69 -6.46 -5.88 6.39
N SER A 70 -5.69 -5.12 7.17
CA SER A 70 -4.61 -5.67 7.99
C SER A 70 -5.09 -6.65 9.06
N GLU A 71 -6.27 -6.43 9.66
CA GLU A 71 -6.83 -7.32 10.69
C GLU A 71 -7.09 -8.74 10.18
N LYS A 72 -7.32 -8.90 8.87
CA LYS A 72 -7.51 -10.22 8.24
C LYS A 72 -6.27 -11.11 8.33
N LEU A 73 -5.10 -10.53 8.62
CA LEU A 73 -3.84 -11.26 8.79
C LEU A 73 -3.73 -11.97 10.14
N GLY A 74 -4.62 -11.72 11.11
CA GLY A 74 -4.52 -12.34 12.44
C GLY A 74 -3.31 -11.79 13.21
N LEU A 75 -2.34 -12.64 13.54
CA LEU A 75 -1.08 -12.19 14.15
C LEU A 75 -0.14 -11.63 13.08
N PHE A 76 0.16 -10.34 13.17
CA PHE A 76 1.09 -9.65 12.27
C PHE A 76 1.84 -8.52 12.98
N ARG A 77 2.98 -8.11 12.40
CA ARG A 77 3.70 -6.90 12.80
C ARG A 77 3.19 -5.71 12.00
N LEU A 78 2.74 -4.66 12.69
CA LEU A 78 2.38 -3.39 12.06
C LEU A 78 3.62 -2.48 11.97
N ILE A 79 3.90 -1.99 10.77
CA ILE A 79 4.90 -0.95 10.53
C ILE A 79 4.17 0.24 9.89
N GLN A 80 4.35 1.44 10.42
CA GLN A 80 3.70 2.64 9.88
C GLN A 80 4.73 3.60 9.32
N ILE A 81 4.34 4.28 8.23
CA ILE A 81 5.14 5.28 7.54
C ILE A 81 4.24 6.49 7.23
N PRO A 82 4.63 7.73 7.58
CA PRO A 82 3.82 8.93 7.32
C PRO A 82 3.98 9.43 5.88
N GLU A 83 3.63 8.58 4.90
CA GLU A 83 3.83 8.84 3.48
C GLU A 83 2.57 8.42 2.68
N SER A 84 2.53 8.71 1.37
CA SER A 84 1.43 8.36 0.46
C SER A 84 1.50 6.91 -0.08
N HIS A 85 0.55 6.56 -0.96
CA HIS A 85 0.52 5.25 -1.62
C HIS A 85 1.72 5.04 -2.55
N GLU A 86 2.04 6.07 -3.33
CA GLU A 86 3.07 6.04 -4.38
C GLU A 86 4.41 6.62 -3.88
N LEU A 87 4.75 6.35 -2.62
CA LEU A 87 5.94 6.90 -1.94
C LEU A 87 7.25 6.62 -2.69
N CYS A 88 7.29 5.56 -3.51
CA CYS A 88 8.43 5.22 -4.36
C CYS A 88 8.77 6.35 -5.36
N PHE A 89 7.81 7.19 -5.71
CA PHE A 89 8.01 8.35 -6.57
C PHE A 89 8.37 9.62 -5.80
N THR A 90 7.77 9.85 -4.62
CA THR A 90 7.98 11.07 -3.83
C THR A 90 9.25 11.05 -3.01
N ASN A 91 9.66 9.87 -2.54
CA ASN A 91 10.89 9.69 -1.79
C ASN A 91 11.79 8.63 -2.46
N PRO A 92 12.39 8.96 -3.62
CA PRO A 92 13.13 8.01 -4.45
C PRO A 92 14.47 7.59 -3.84
N LEU A 93 14.90 8.21 -2.74
CA LEU A 93 16.10 7.74 -2.04
C LEU A 93 15.90 6.33 -1.45
N LEU A 94 14.67 5.79 -1.40
CA LEU A 94 14.34 4.41 -1.04
C LEU A 94 14.87 3.95 0.34
N LEU A 95 15.59 4.80 1.07
CA LEU A 95 16.17 4.49 2.38
C LEU A 95 15.07 4.31 3.41
N LEU A 96 14.02 5.14 3.37
CA LEU A 96 12.91 5.02 4.32
C LEU A 96 12.10 3.75 4.04
N LEU A 97 11.62 3.53 2.82
CA LEU A 97 10.88 2.31 2.49
C LEU A 97 11.74 1.05 2.64
N GLY A 98 12.98 1.08 2.15
CA GLY A 98 13.92 -0.02 2.28
C GLY A 98 14.17 -0.38 3.74
N GLN A 99 14.42 0.60 4.60
CA GLN A 99 14.56 0.37 6.04
C GLN A 99 13.27 -0.20 6.64
N LYS A 100 12.10 0.29 6.24
CA LYS A 100 10.81 -0.21 6.74
C LYS A 100 10.49 -1.62 6.27
N ILE A 101 10.94 -2.01 5.08
CA ILE A 101 10.89 -3.39 4.60
C ILE A 101 11.83 -4.27 5.44
N LEU A 102 13.05 -3.80 5.74
CA LEU A 102 13.97 -4.51 6.64
C LEU A 102 13.38 -4.66 8.05
N ASP A 103 12.79 -3.60 8.60
CA ASP A 103 12.11 -3.63 9.91
C ASP A 103 10.90 -4.57 9.89
N ALA A 104 10.16 -4.63 8.78
CA ALA A 104 9.04 -5.54 8.58
C ALA A 104 9.50 -7.01 8.47
N GLY A 105 10.68 -7.27 7.90
CA GLY A 105 11.24 -8.60 7.72
C GLY A 105 12.14 -9.08 8.85
N LYS A 106 12.42 -8.25 9.86
CA LYS A 106 13.31 -8.60 10.97
C LYS A 106 12.70 -9.73 11.82
N ASP A 107 13.45 -10.77 12.16
CA ASP A 107 13.02 -11.74 13.18
C ASP A 107 13.34 -11.23 14.60
#